data_AF-A0AAU2EWG7-F1
#
_entry.id   AF-A0AAU2EWG7-F1
#
_cell.length_a   1.000
_cell.length_b   1.000
_cell.length_c   1.000
_cell.angle_alpha   90.00
_cell.angle_beta   90.00
_cell.angle_gamma   90.00
#
_symmetry.space_group_name_H-M   'P 1'
#
loop_
_entity.id
_entity.type
_entity.pdbx_description
1 polymer ?
#
loop_
_entity_poly.entity_id
_entity_poly.type
_entity_poly.pdbx_seq_one_letter_code
_entity_poly.pdbx_strand_id
1 'polypeptide(L)'
;MSWGTDQQGYGQNHAYGDNNHGYEYGQQPYPQEPYPQQYVDYGQDYYGQFGYGQQEYVTPDADDTKETELPEPELPETALPEPEPEIPPKASKPAGRDRYFDTLRAVALVRVVTYHTFGWAWAGMVFPSMGIMFALAGTLMAKSLERPALKVIRSRIRRLLPPFWFWGFFVVVAMMVHDWMPGWQIVFWVVPLGDPPGNAWGQQAWEILWYLRTYLWFVLLSPVLLRAFRLAPVAVLLLSLAPIVVFHNFWEPPDNRFGSALTDLATFLFCWMLGFAHREGVLQRLKPALVVLLSLAAVGFGGWYAFTHQAETGSYDLDDIPLAQAFWSAGFVTLLMYAKAHFEIDFAWLTRFKRLDRIVTIFNARAVTLYLWHEIALVLAVPLIDQFWNIPAFEMYLPLESQWFMFGVGWILIAVFILLCGWVEDVAGKKKPRLLP
;
A
#
# COMPACT_ATOMS: atom_id res chain seq x y z
N MET A 1 -28.75 0.41 55.05
CA MET A 1 -27.90 -0.73 54.65
C MET A 1 -27.89 -0.73 53.12
N SER A 2 -27.21 0.22 52.48
CA SER A 2 -25.75 0.37 52.34
C SER A 2 -25.21 -0.55 51.24
N TRP A 3 -25.19 -0.04 50.01
CA TRP A 3 -24.43 -0.59 48.89
C TRP A 3 -22.98 -0.11 49.01
N GLY A 4 -22.02 -1.02 48.94
CA GLY A 4 -20.59 -0.70 48.96
C GLY A 4 -20.05 -0.54 47.55
N THR A 5 -19.66 0.69 47.19
CA THR A 5 -18.78 0.98 46.05
C THR A 5 -17.33 0.81 46.46
N ASP A 6 -16.53 0.12 45.66
CA ASP A 6 -15.08 0.33 45.61
C ASP A 6 -14.61 0.36 44.14
N GLN A 7 -14.31 1.58 43.68
CA GLN A 7 -13.53 1.83 42.47
C GLN A 7 -12.08 2.11 42.89
N GLN A 8 -11.12 1.37 42.32
CA GLN A 8 -9.73 1.81 42.18
C GLN A 8 -9.28 1.42 40.77
N GLY A 9 -8.78 2.30 39.89
CA GLY A 9 -8.49 3.72 40.09
C GLY A 9 -7.05 4.11 39.72
N TYR A 10 -6.42 3.42 38.76
CA TYR A 10 -5.11 3.83 38.23
C TYR A 10 -5.25 5.02 37.27
N GLY A 11 -5.29 6.23 37.83
CA GLY A 11 -5.21 7.47 37.08
C GLY A 11 -3.78 7.79 36.65
N GLN A 12 -3.56 8.00 35.34
CA GLN A 12 -2.36 8.67 34.84
C GLN A 12 -2.45 10.16 35.19
N ASN A 13 -1.64 10.62 36.14
CA ASN A 13 -1.45 12.05 36.41
C ASN A 13 -0.27 12.57 35.58
N HIS A 14 -0.56 13.28 34.48
CA HIS A 14 0.40 14.24 33.92
C HIS A 14 0.26 15.57 34.67
N ALA A 15 1.28 15.93 35.45
CA ALA A 15 1.39 17.22 36.12
C ALA A 15 2.57 18.01 35.54
N TYR A 16 2.32 19.29 35.23
CA TYR A 16 3.35 20.28 34.88
C TYR A 16 4.23 20.60 36.10
N GLY A 17 5.54 20.85 35.91
CA GLY A 17 6.35 21.48 36.96
C GLY A 17 7.87 21.34 36.88
N ASP A 18 8.52 22.28 36.16
CA ASP A 18 9.74 23.03 36.51
C ASP A 18 10.93 22.40 37.31
N ASN A 19 12.11 22.46 36.68
CA ASN A 19 13.49 22.63 37.21
C ASN A 19 14.08 21.90 38.46
N ASN A 20 15.14 21.14 38.14
CA ASN A 20 16.47 21.11 38.79
C ASN A 20 16.75 20.21 40.02
N HIS A 21 18.04 19.84 40.12
CA HIS A 21 18.74 19.01 41.11
C HIS A 21 18.47 17.49 41.08
N GLY A 22 19.48 16.74 40.63
CA GLY A 22 19.48 15.28 40.63
C GLY A 22 20.22 14.67 41.83
N TYR A 23 20.08 13.36 41.99
CA TYR A 23 21.02 12.51 42.72
C TYR A 23 21.16 11.14 42.03
N GLU A 24 22.34 10.58 42.19
CA GLU A 24 22.87 9.34 41.63
C GLU A 24 22.38 8.11 42.40
N TYR A 25 21.91 7.05 41.70
CA TYR A 25 21.85 5.69 42.26
C TYR A 25 22.16 4.63 41.20
N GLY A 26 22.95 3.62 41.60
CA GLY A 26 23.69 2.75 40.69
C GLY A 26 22.90 1.61 40.04
N GLN A 27 23.39 1.16 38.88
CA GLN A 27 22.97 -0.08 38.24
C GLN A 27 23.72 -1.29 38.83
N GLN A 28 23.05 -2.44 38.93
CA GLN A 28 23.70 -3.75 38.91
C GLN A 28 23.28 -4.55 37.68
N PRO A 29 24.13 -5.46 37.15
CA PRO A 29 23.93 -6.07 35.84
C PRO A 29 23.19 -7.41 35.91
N TYR A 30 22.39 -7.71 34.89
CA TYR A 30 21.83 -9.05 34.67
C TYR A 30 22.87 -9.97 33.99
N PRO A 31 22.99 -11.25 34.39
CA PRO A 31 23.91 -12.20 33.78
C PRO A 31 23.40 -12.77 32.44
N GLN A 32 24.32 -13.07 31.52
CA GLN A 32 24.07 -13.78 30.27
C GLN A 32 24.35 -15.29 30.42
N GLU A 33 23.56 -16.13 29.76
CA GLU A 33 23.80 -17.57 29.58
C GLU A 33 23.76 -17.91 28.06
N PRO A 34 24.46 -18.96 27.58
CA PRO A 34 24.92 -19.02 26.18
C PRO A 34 24.18 -20.03 25.27
N TYR A 35 24.17 -19.73 23.97
CA TYR A 35 23.63 -20.61 22.92
C TYR A 35 24.69 -21.59 22.36
N PRO A 36 24.38 -22.89 22.19
CA PRO A 36 25.23 -23.81 21.43
C PRO A 36 24.91 -23.79 19.92
N GLN A 37 25.95 -23.71 19.09
CA GLN A 37 25.85 -23.88 17.62
C GLN A 37 25.82 -25.38 17.25
N GLN A 38 25.14 -25.73 16.16
CA GLN A 38 25.30 -27.02 15.50
C GLN A 38 25.46 -26.83 13.98
N TYR A 39 26.64 -27.14 13.48
CA TYR A 39 26.93 -27.27 12.04
C TYR A 39 26.53 -28.67 11.56
N VAL A 40 26.01 -28.78 10.34
CA VAL A 40 25.90 -30.05 9.62
C VAL A 40 26.43 -29.87 8.20
N ASP A 41 27.35 -30.77 7.86
CA ASP A 41 28.08 -30.89 6.59
C ASP A 41 27.24 -31.59 5.51
N TYR A 42 27.46 -31.27 4.23
CA TYR A 42 26.78 -31.90 3.10
C TYR A 42 27.76 -32.72 2.26
N GLY A 43 27.73 -34.04 2.47
CA GLY A 43 28.49 -35.01 1.69
C GLY A 43 28.09 -35.08 0.21
N GLN A 44 29.05 -35.47 -0.62
CA GLN A 44 28.99 -35.49 -2.09
C GLN A 44 28.74 -36.92 -2.63
N ASP A 45 28.61 -37.02 -3.96
CA ASP A 45 28.61 -38.24 -4.81
C ASP A 45 27.33 -39.08 -4.91
N TYR A 46 26.79 -39.21 -6.14
CA TYR A 46 27.04 -40.40 -6.99
C TYR A 46 26.71 -40.15 -8.47
N TYR A 47 27.35 -40.92 -9.37
CA TYR A 47 27.35 -40.75 -10.84
C TYR A 47 26.20 -41.48 -11.58
N GLY A 48 25.87 -41.01 -12.80
CA GLY A 48 25.06 -41.71 -13.81
C GLY A 48 25.22 -41.06 -15.20
N GLN A 49 25.35 -41.84 -16.29
CA GLN A 49 26.10 -41.42 -17.49
C GLN A 49 25.43 -41.78 -18.84
N PHE A 50 25.77 -41.00 -19.89
CA PHE A 50 25.66 -41.24 -21.34
C PHE A 50 24.33 -41.03 -22.13
N GLY A 51 24.49 -40.45 -23.32
CA GLY A 51 23.52 -40.44 -24.44
C GLY A 51 23.79 -39.34 -25.48
N TYR A 52 24.59 -39.61 -26.52
CA TYR A 52 24.87 -38.66 -27.63
C TYR A 52 23.93 -38.86 -28.83
N GLY A 53 23.66 -37.78 -29.59
CA GLY A 53 23.02 -37.82 -30.92
C GLY A 53 23.10 -36.49 -31.70
N GLN A 54 23.54 -36.55 -32.95
CA GLN A 54 23.68 -35.43 -33.92
C GLN A 54 22.30 -35.01 -34.51
N GLN A 55 21.95 -33.73 -34.70
CA GLN A 55 22.43 -32.72 -35.67
C GLN A 55 21.90 -32.95 -37.10
N GLU A 56 20.94 -32.13 -37.57
CA GLU A 56 20.85 -31.70 -38.99
C GLU A 56 19.95 -30.45 -39.18
N TYR A 57 20.19 -29.69 -40.25
CA TYR A 57 19.47 -28.49 -40.70
C TYR A 57 19.07 -28.66 -42.16
N VAL A 58 17.84 -28.33 -42.56
CA VAL A 58 17.44 -28.22 -43.98
C VAL A 58 16.47 -27.04 -44.20
N THR A 59 16.69 -26.30 -45.28
CA THR A 59 15.91 -25.14 -45.79
C THR A 59 15.06 -25.54 -47.01
N PRO A 60 14.09 -24.72 -47.48
CA PRO A 60 12.91 -25.22 -48.18
C PRO A 60 13.09 -25.42 -49.69
N ASP A 61 12.24 -26.29 -50.25
CA ASP A 61 12.04 -26.46 -51.70
C ASP A 61 10.96 -25.53 -52.25
N ALA A 62 11.04 -25.34 -53.57
CA ALA A 62 10.13 -24.54 -54.38
C ALA A 62 9.49 -25.38 -55.50
N ASP A 63 8.71 -24.70 -56.34
CA ASP A 63 8.19 -25.15 -57.65
C ASP A 63 6.91 -26.01 -57.65
N ASP A 64 5.80 -25.39 -58.07
CA ASP A 64 5.01 -25.93 -59.19
C ASP A 64 4.47 -24.75 -60.01
N THR A 65 4.39 -24.91 -61.32
CA THR A 65 4.20 -23.83 -62.30
C THR A 65 2.97 -24.05 -63.16
N LYS A 66 2.30 -22.96 -63.56
CA LYS A 66 1.72 -22.84 -64.92
C LYS A 66 1.27 -21.43 -65.31
N GLU A 67 1.64 -21.08 -66.54
CA GLU A 67 1.07 -20.06 -67.42
C GLU A 67 -0.39 -20.45 -67.82
N THR A 68 -1.24 -19.67 -68.49
CA THR A 68 -1.17 -18.35 -69.18
C THR A 68 -2.44 -17.54 -68.75
N GLU A 69 -2.85 -16.36 -69.25
CA GLU A 69 -2.51 -15.52 -70.42
C GLU A 69 -2.82 -14.04 -70.13
N LEU A 70 -2.52 -13.13 -71.06
CA LEU A 70 -2.93 -11.72 -71.04
C LEU A 70 -3.49 -11.29 -72.41
N PRO A 71 -4.63 -10.57 -72.43
CA PRO A 71 -4.93 -9.59 -73.47
C PRO A 71 -4.96 -8.15 -72.91
N GLU A 72 -4.49 -7.22 -73.74
CA GLU A 72 -4.38 -5.77 -73.54
C GLU A 72 -5.14 -5.07 -74.69
N PRO A 73 -5.59 -3.80 -74.61
CA PRO A 73 -6.21 -3.05 -73.52
C PRO A 73 -7.59 -2.46 -73.90
N GLU A 74 -8.43 -2.08 -72.92
CA GLU A 74 -9.46 -1.06 -73.13
C GLU A 74 -9.40 0.02 -72.03
N LEU A 75 -9.47 1.29 -72.45
CA LEU A 75 -9.56 2.49 -71.62
C LEU A 75 -10.55 3.46 -72.29
N PRO A 76 -11.24 4.35 -71.55
CA PRO A 76 -11.58 4.29 -70.13
C PRO A 76 -13.07 4.62 -69.86
N GLU A 77 -13.66 4.10 -68.77
CA GLU A 77 -14.87 4.71 -68.20
C GLU A 77 -14.71 4.88 -66.69
N THR A 78 -14.83 6.12 -66.22
CA THR A 78 -14.59 6.51 -64.82
C THR A 78 -15.74 6.07 -63.92
N ALA A 79 -15.56 4.95 -63.23
CA ALA A 79 -16.31 4.56 -62.05
C ALA A 79 -15.40 4.63 -60.81
N LEU A 80 -15.91 5.22 -59.73
CA LEU A 80 -15.20 5.40 -58.47
C LEU A 80 -14.95 4.03 -57.80
N PRO A 81 -13.78 3.77 -57.18
CA PRO A 81 -13.58 2.55 -56.41
C PRO A 81 -14.54 2.51 -55.22
N GLU A 82 -15.23 1.38 -55.06
CA GLU A 82 -16.03 1.09 -53.86
C GLU A 82 -15.15 1.17 -52.60
N PRO A 83 -15.69 1.62 -51.46
CA PRO A 83 -14.96 1.59 -50.20
C PRO A 83 -14.70 0.14 -49.79
N GLU A 84 -13.43 -0.25 -49.81
CA GLU A 84 -12.92 -1.48 -49.21
C GLU A 84 -13.49 -1.62 -47.77
N PRO A 85 -14.02 -2.80 -47.38
CA PRO A 85 -14.71 -2.94 -46.12
C PRO A 85 -13.74 -2.65 -44.96
N GLU A 86 -13.97 -1.53 -44.26
CA GLU A 86 -13.17 -1.13 -43.09
C GLU A 86 -13.07 -2.30 -42.12
N ILE A 87 -11.86 -2.88 -42.02
CA ILE A 87 -11.54 -3.87 -40.99
C ILE A 87 -11.80 -3.15 -39.65
N PRO A 88 -12.82 -3.57 -38.86
CA PRO A 88 -13.21 -2.81 -37.69
C PRO A 88 -12.01 -2.70 -36.75
N PRO A 89 -11.68 -1.48 -36.27
CA PRO A 89 -10.42 -1.23 -35.58
C PRO A 89 -10.26 -2.21 -34.43
N LYS A 90 -9.24 -3.07 -34.59
CA LYS A 90 -8.96 -4.27 -33.78
C LYS A 90 -9.24 -3.99 -32.31
N ALA A 91 -10.39 -4.49 -31.83
CA ALA A 91 -11.01 -4.04 -30.58
C ALA A 91 -9.94 -3.94 -29.48
N SER A 92 -9.70 -2.72 -29.00
CA SER A 92 -8.55 -2.43 -28.15
C SER A 92 -8.61 -3.35 -26.93
N LYS A 93 -7.60 -4.23 -26.80
CA LYS A 93 -7.51 -5.19 -25.69
C LYS A 93 -7.83 -4.43 -24.40
N PRO A 94 -8.81 -4.86 -23.59
CA PRO A 94 -9.21 -4.12 -22.40
C PRO A 94 -7.97 -3.86 -21.55
N ALA A 95 -7.63 -2.58 -21.37
CA ALA A 95 -6.29 -2.16 -20.97
C ALA A 95 -5.77 -2.99 -19.78
N GLY A 96 -4.76 -3.81 -20.05
CA GLY A 96 -4.36 -4.91 -19.18
C GLY A 96 -4.20 -4.48 -17.73
N ARG A 97 -4.83 -5.23 -16.81
CA ARG A 97 -4.65 -5.02 -15.37
C ARG A 97 -3.20 -5.35 -15.02
N ASP A 98 -2.48 -4.38 -14.47
CA ASP A 98 -1.04 -4.51 -14.20
C ASP A 98 -0.84 -5.44 -13.01
N ARG A 99 -0.50 -6.70 -13.32
CA ARG A 99 -0.44 -7.78 -12.34
C ARG A 99 0.65 -7.58 -11.29
N TYR A 100 1.77 -6.99 -11.67
CA TYR A 100 2.83 -6.62 -10.75
C TYR A 100 2.34 -5.57 -9.73
N PHE A 101 1.65 -4.52 -10.18
CA PHE A 101 1.06 -3.52 -9.29
C PHE A 101 -0.08 -4.09 -8.44
N ASP A 102 -0.93 -4.97 -8.98
CA ASP A 102 -1.94 -5.67 -8.18
C ASP A 102 -1.28 -6.48 -7.05
N THR A 103 -0.19 -7.18 -7.35
CA THR A 103 0.53 -8.03 -6.39
C THR A 103 1.17 -7.17 -5.30
N LEU A 104 1.87 -6.08 -5.66
CA LEU A 104 2.43 -5.14 -4.67
C LEU A 104 1.37 -4.56 -3.74
N ARG A 105 0.18 -4.21 -4.26
CA ARG A 105 -0.94 -3.74 -3.42
C ARG A 105 -1.48 -4.84 -2.51
N ALA A 106 -1.57 -6.09 -2.99
CA ALA A 106 -2.00 -7.20 -2.16
C ALA A 106 -0.98 -7.47 -1.02
N VAL A 107 0.32 -7.47 -1.32
CA VAL A 107 1.39 -7.62 -0.32
C VAL A 107 1.39 -6.47 0.68
N ALA A 108 1.18 -5.22 0.23
CA ALA A 108 1.06 -4.06 1.12
C ALA A 108 -0.10 -4.21 2.11
N LEU A 109 -1.27 -4.66 1.63
CA LEU A 109 -2.42 -4.93 2.51
C LEU A 109 -2.14 -6.08 3.49
N VAL A 110 -1.41 -7.13 3.08
CA VAL A 110 -0.96 -8.18 4.02
C VAL A 110 -0.01 -7.61 5.07
N ARG A 111 1.03 -6.84 4.68
CA ARG A 111 1.96 -6.19 5.63
C ARG A 111 1.22 -5.34 6.63
N VAL A 112 0.25 -4.53 6.20
CA VAL A 112 -0.54 -3.66 7.10
C VAL A 112 -1.24 -4.50 8.18
N VAL A 113 -1.97 -5.57 7.83
CA VAL A 113 -2.61 -6.44 8.83
C VAL A 113 -1.58 -7.11 9.75
N THR A 114 -0.47 -7.62 9.19
CA THR A 114 0.63 -8.20 9.99
C THR A 114 1.23 -7.17 10.95
N TYR A 115 1.47 -5.95 10.50
CA TYR A 115 2.05 -4.88 11.31
C TYR A 115 1.15 -4.55 12.51
N HIS A 116 -0.14 -4.29 12.30
CA HIS A 116 -1.08 -4.02 13.39
C HIS A 116 -1.30 -5.21 14.33
N THR A 117 -1.01 -6.45 13.90
CA THR A 117 -1.12 -7.63 14.78
C THR A 117 0.13 -7.85 15.65
N PHE A 118 1.33 -7.50 15.15
CA PHE A 118 2.60 -7.88 15.78
C PHE A 118 3.50 -6.71 16.21
N GLY A 119 3.22 -5.46 15.81
CA GLY A 119 4.02 -4.29 16.16
C GLY A 119 5.48 -4.32 15.64
N TRP A 120 5.74 -5.03 14.54
CA TRP A 120 7.11 -5.22 14.03
C TRP A 120 7.65 -3.97 13.31
N ALA A 121 8.40 -3.14 14.03
CA ALA A 121 9.07 -1.95 13.48
C ALA A 121 9.91 -2.22 12.21
N TRP A 122 10.57 -3.39 12.12
CA TRP A 122 11.34 -3.77 10.94
C TRP A 122 10.49 -4.05 9.69
N ALA A 123 9.18 -4.27 9.83
CA ALA A 123 8.30 -4.54 8.69
C ALA A 123 8.15 -3.33 7.75
N GLY A 124 8.39 -2.11 8.24
CA GLY A 124 8.47 -0.91 7.41
C GLY A 124 9.73 -0.88 6.54
N MET A 125 10.86 -1.31 7.12
CA MET A 125 12.13 -1.39 6.41
C MET A 125 12.09 -2.44 5.28
N VAL A 126 11.61 -3.65 5.56
CA VAL A 126 11.57 -4.74 4.57
C VAL A 126 10.58 -4.47 3.43
N PHE A 127 9.43 -3.84 3.72
CA PHE A 127 8.43 -3.52 2.70
C PHE A 127 7.65 -2.23 3.05
N PRO A 128 8.14 -1.04 2.63
CA PRO A 128 7.56 0.26 2.98
C PRO A 128 6.22 0.48 2.27
N SER A 129 5.18 -0.12 2.85
CA SER A 129 3.89 -0.36 2.23
C SER A 129 3.19 0.93 1.82
N MET A 130 3.28 1.96 2.67
CA MET A 130 2.62 3.25 2.43
C MET A 130 3.28 3.99 1.27
N GLY A 131 4.62 4.08 1.26
CA GLY A 131 5.39 4.63 0.14
C GLY A 131 5.10 3.91 -1.19
N ILE A 132 5.06 2.58 -1.18
CA ILE A 132 4.68 1.77 -2.35
C ILE A 132 3.26 2.13 -2.80
N MET A 133 2.28 2.10 -1.89
CA MET A 133 0.88 2.39 -2.22
C MET A 133 0.68 3.80 -2.78
N PHE A 134 1.40 4.81 -2.28
CA PHE A 134 1.37 6.17 -2.84
C PHE A 134 2.00 6.26 -4.23
N ALA A 135 3.12 5.58 -4.50
CA ALA A 135 3.71 5.54 -5.85
C ALA A 135 2.80 4.85 -6.87
N LEU A 136 2.19 3.72 -6.50
CA LEU A 136 1.21 3.03 -7.33
C LEU A 136 -0.03 3.91 -7.59
N ALA A 137 -0.52 4.61 -6.56
CA ALA A 137 -1.62 5.54 -6.69
C ALA A 137 -1.28 6.73 -7.61
N GLY A 138 -0.06 7.28 -7.51
CA GLY A 138 0.48 8.33 -8.37
C GLY A 138 0.53 7.90 -9.85
N THR A 139 1.09 6.72 -10.15
CA THR A 139 1.08 6.16 -11.53
C THR A 139 -0.33 6.04 -12.09
N LEU A 140 -1.27 5.50 -11.29
CA LEU A 140 -2.67 5.40 -11.70
C LEU A 140 -3.33 6.78 -11.84
N MET A 141 -2.90 7.79 -11.08
CA MET A 141 -3.45 9.15 -11.13
C MET A 141 -2.97 9.91 -12.36
N ALA A 142 -1.67 9.86 -12.69
CA ALA A 142 -1.15 10.41 -13.94
C ALA A 142 -1.89 9.82 -15.16
N LYS A 143 -2.04 8.49 -15.22
CA LYS A 143 -2.85 7.82 -16.25
C LYS A 143 -4.33 8.28 -16.24
N SER A 144 -4.87 8.57 -15.06
CA SER A 144 -6.26 9.02 -14.96
C SER A 144 -6.47 10.44 -15.49
N LEU A 145 -5.49 11.32 -15.28
CA LEU A 145 -5.47 12.76 -15.63
C LEU A 145 -5.24 13.05 -17.11
N GLU A 146 -5.07 12.01 -17.95
CA GLU A 146 -5.31 12.07 -19.41
C GLU A 146 -6.77 12.48 -19.73
N ARG A 147 -7.68 12.43 -18.75
CA ARG A 147 -9.07 12.89 -18.82
C ARG A 147 -9.27 14.14 -17.95
N PRO A 148 -10.32 14.97 -18.20
CA PRO A 148 -10.55 16.20 -17.45
C PRO A 148 -10.50 16.03 -15.92
N ALA A 149 -9.66 16.85 -15.26
CA ALA A 149 -9.29 16.68 -13.85
C ALA A 149 -10.50 16.56 -12.90
N LEU A 150 -11.51 17.41 -13.05
CA LEU A 150 -12.73 17.37 -12.22
C LEU A 150 -13.49 16.03 -12.34
N LYS A 151 -13.52 15.44 -13.54
CA LYS A 151 -14.14 14.12 -13.78
C LYS A 151 -13.35 13.00 -13.11
N VAL A 152 -12.02 13.12 -13.07
CA VAL A 152 -11.11 12.18 -12.39
C VAL A 152 -11.28 12.27 -10.87
N ILE A 153 -11.17 13.47 -10.31
CA ILE A 153 -11.32 13.73 -8.86
C ILE A 153 -12.69 13.24 -8.38
N ARG A 154 -13.79 13.68 -9.02
CA ARG A 154 -15.15 13.23 -8.69
C ARG A 154 -15.29 11.71 -8.78
N SER A 155 -14.64 11.06 -9.75
CA SER A 155 -14.69 9.59 -9.86
C SER A 155 -13.84 8.86 -8.82
N ARG A 156 -12.80 9.47 -8.25
CA ARG A 156 -12.02 8.88 -7.15
C ARG A 156 -12.73 9.06 -5.82
N ILE A 157 -13.15 10.28 -5.50
CA ILE A 157 -13.95 10.60 -4.33
C ILE A 157 -15.20 9.71 -4.25
N ARG A 158 -15.97 9.59 -5.34
CA ARG A 158 -17.16 8.72 -5.42
C ARG A 158 -16.87 7.22 -5.24
N ARG A 159 -15.65 6.75 -5.51
CA ARG A 159 -15.25 5.35 -5.27
C ARG A 159 -14.80 5.09 -3.84
N LEU A 160 -14.43 6.14 -3.12
CA LEU A 160 -13.76 6.08 -1.82
C LEU A 160 -14.69 6.44 -0.67
N LEU A 161 -15.50 7.48 -0.84
CA LEU A 161 -16.39 7.97 0.21
C LEU A 161 -17.53 7.01 0.57
N PRO A 162 -18.22 6.29 -0.36
CA PRO A 162 -19.32 5.42 0.07
C PRO A 162 -18.90 4.23 0.96
N PRO A 163 -17.78 3.51 0.69
CA PRO A 163 -17.24 2.53 1.65
C PRO A 163 -16.85 3.17 2.98
N PHE A 164 -16.23 4.35 2.95
CA PHE A 164 -15.85 5.11 4.14
C PHE A 164 -17.07 5.54 4.99
N TRP A 165 -18.14 6.06 4.38
CA TRP A 165 -19.37 6.41 5.08
C TRP A 165 -20.09 5.19 5.63
N PHE A 166 -20.11 4.08 4.89
CA PHE A 166 -20.75 2.85 5.34
C PHE A 166 -20.05 2.30 6.58
N TRP A 167 -18.72 2.20 6.56
CA TRP A 167 -17.92 1.80 7.73
C TRP A 167 -18.00 2.83 8.86
N GLY A 168 -17.84 4.12 8.53
CA GLY A 168 -17.83 5.23 9.48
C GLY A 168 -19.15 5.40 10.22
N PHE A 169 -20.28 5.02 9.61
CA PHE A 169 -21.56 4.93 10.31
C PHE A 169 -21.49 3.98 11.52
N PHE A 170 -20.94 2.76 11.36
CA PHE A 170 -20.81 1.82 12.46
C PHE A 170 -19.85 2.32 13.54
N VAL A 171 -18.70 2.89 13.13
CA VAL A 171 -17.69 3.42 14.08
C VAL A 171 -18.22 4.62 14.86
N VAL A 172 -18.86 5.58 14.18
CA VAL A 172 -19.50 6.74 14.83
C VAL A 172 -20.59 6.31 15.79
N VAL A 173 -21.49 5.40 15.39
CA VAL A 173 -22.54 4.87 16.27
C VAL A 173 -21.95 4.14 17.47
N ALA A 174 -20.91 3.32 17.29
CA ALA A 174 -20.25 2.63 18.38
C ALA A 174 -19.58 3.61 19.37
N MET A 175 -18.85 4.61 18.87
CA MET A 175 -18.29 5.68 19.72
C MET A 175 -19.39 6.44 20.48
N MET A 176 -20.53 6.74 19.85
CA MET A 176 -21.66 7.40 20.51
C MET A 176 -22.33 6.54 21.60
N VAL A 177 -22.30 5.21 21.47
CA VAL A 177 -22.71 4.28 22.54
C VAL A 177 -21.69 4.27 23.69
N HIS A 178 -20.42 4.51 23.39
CA HIS A 178 -19.32 4.65 24.36
C HIS A 178 -19.03 6.14 24.70
N ASP A 179 -20.09 6.88 25.03
CA ASP A 179 -20.06 8.24 25.60
C ASP A 179 -19.39 9.35 24.75
N TRP A 180 -19.10 9.12 23.47
CA TRP A 180 -18.57 10.16 22.59
C TRP A 180 -19.69 11.02 21.98
N MET A 181 -19.70 12.32 22.29
CA MET A 181 -20.56 13.29 21.58
C MET A 181 -19.78 14.07 20.50
N PRO A 182 -20.25 14.05 19.24
CA PRO A 182 -19.59 14.76 18.15
C PRO A 182 -19.74 16.28 18.25
N GLY A 183 -18.62 16.98 18.19
CA GLY A 183 -18.57 18.42 17.88
C GLY A 183 -18.73 18.72 16.38
N TRP A 184 -18.59 20.00 16.00
CA TRP A 184 -18.67 20.43 14.59
C TRP A 184 -17.66 19.72 13.67
N GLN A 185 -16.55 19.25 14.23
CA GLN A 185 -15.50 18.49 13.53
C GLN A 185 -15.99 17.15 12.97
N ILE A 186 -17.20 16.69 13.30
CA ILE A 186 -17.84 15.51 12.67
C ILE A 186 -17.92 15.62 11.14
N VAL A 187 -17.81 16.82 10.56
CA VAL A 187 -17.68 17.03 9.11
C VAL A 187 -16.54 16.20 8.49
N PHE A 188 -15.48 15.85 9.23
CA PHE A 188 -14.41 14.99 8.75
C PHE A 188 -14.83 13.51 8.57
N TRP A 189 -15.87 13.04 9.28
CA TRP A 189 -16.54 11.76 8.99
C TRP A 189 -17.38 11.78 7.70
N VAL A 190 -17.66 12.98 7.15
CA VAL A 190 -18.31 13.15 5.84
C VAL A 190 -17.26 13.34 4.73
N VAL A 191 -16.24 14.15 4.96
CA VAL A 191 -15.12 14.34 4.02
C VAL A 191 -13.81 14.39 4.80
N PRO A 192 -12.99 13.32 4.81
CA PRO A 192 -11.79 13.25 5.64
C PRO A 192 -10.63 14.01 4.98
N LEU A 193 -10.70 15.35 5.02
CA LEU A 193 -9.58 16.26 4.70
C LEU A 193 -8.71 16.58 5.93
N GLY A 194 -9.17 16.21 7.11
CA GLY A 194 -8.43 16.19 8.37
C GLY A 194 -8.83 14.94 9.15
N ASP A 195 -8.10 14.63 10.21
CA ASP A 195 -8.32 13.39 10.98
C ASP A 195 -9.69 13.42 11.66
N PRO A 196 -10.58 12.44 11.39
CA PRO A 196 -11.91 12.46 12.00
C PRO A 196 -11.85 12.39 13.53
N PRO A 197 -12.68 13.16 14.24
CA PRO A 197 -12.68 13.18 15.70
C PRO A 197 -13.25 11.86 16.27
N GLY A 198 -12.75 11.44 17.42
CA GLY A 198 -13.27 10.31 18.20
C GLY A 198 -12.93 10.47 19.67
N ASN A 199 -13.23 9.44 20.46
CA ASN A 199 -12.72 9.26 21.83
C ASN A 199 -11.56 8.24 21.85
N ALA A 200 -10.97 8.01 23.03
CA ALA A 200 -9.91 7.01 23.22
C ALA A 200 -10.40 5.58 22.91
N TRP A 201 -11.66 5.26 23.25
CA TRP A 201 -12.26 3.95 22.95
C TRP A 201 -12.25 3.65 21.43
N GLY A 202 -12.55 4.66 20.61
CA GLY A 202 -12.54 4.55 19.15
C GLY A 202 -11.18 4.75 18.49
N GLN A 203 -10.07 4.92 19.23
CA GLN A 203 -8.77 5.32 18.68
C GLN A 203 -8.32 4.43 17.51
N GLN A 204 -8.26 3.11 17.75
CA GLN A 204 -7.86 2.12 16.74
C GLN A 204 -8.66 2.23 15.43
N ALA A 205 -9.93 2.66 15.51
CA ALA A 205 -10.76 2.82 14.32
C ALA A 205 -10.41 4.08 13.51
N TRP A 206 -10.14 5.22 14.14
CA TRP A 206 -9.88 6.48 13.43
C TRP A 206 -8.39 6.73 13.13
N GLU A 207 -7.47 6.08 13.85
CA GLU A 207 -6.02 6.23 13.66
C GLU A 207 -5.60 5.84 12.23
N ILE A 208 -6.12 4.73 11.70
CA ILE A 208 -5.89 4.28 10.31
C ILE A 208 -6.38 5.26 9.23
N LEU A 209 -7.10 6.34 9.56
CA LEU A 209 -7.66 7.24 8.54
C LEU A 209 -6.66 8.26 7.97
N TRP A 210 -5.46 8.36 8.55
CA TRP A 210 -4.39 9.23 8.04
C TRP A 210 -4.10 8.96 6.56
N TYR A 211 -4.02 7.69 6.15
CA TYR A 211 -3.76 7.30 4.75
C TYR A 211 -4.87 7.77 3.82
N LEU A 212 -6.13 7.64 4.26
CA LEU A 212 -7.31 8.01 3.48
C LEU A 212 -7.33 9.53 3.21
N ARG A 213 -7.04 10.31 4.25
CA ARG A 213 -6.89 11.76 4.21
C ARG A 213 -5.77 12.19 3.28
N THR A 214 -4.58 11.62 3.45
CA THR A 214 -3.38 11.97 2.68
C THR A 214 -3.53 11.57 1.21
N TYR A 215 -4.16 10.42 0.94
CA TYR A 215 -4.58 10.02 -0.42
C TYR A 215 -5.56 11.01 -1.04
N LEU A 216 -6.57 11.49 -0.30
CA LEU A 216 -7.52 12.49 -0.79
C LEU A 216 -6.84 13.81 -1.14
N TRP A 217 -5.96 14.31 -0.28
CA TRP A 217 -5.15 15.50 -0.57
C TRP A 217 -4.30 15.32 -1.82
N PHE A 218 -3.58 14.20 -1.97
CA PHE A 218 -2.85 13.93 -3.20
C PHE A 218 -3.75 13.86 -4.43
N VAL A 219 -4.95 13.28 -4.35
CA VAL A 219 -5.92 13.28 -5.47
C VAL A 219 -6.37 14.69 -5.84
N LEU A 220 -6.58 15.58 -4.85
CA LEU A 220 -6.97 16.97 -5.07
C LEU A 220 -5.83 17.83 -5.63
N LEU A 221 -4.60 17.66 -5.13
CA LEU A 221 -3.41 18.41 -5.52
C LEU A 221 -2.80 17.93 -6.85
N SER A 222 -3.03 16.66 -7.23
CA SER A 222 -2.45 16.04 -8.43
C SER A 222 -2.55 16.83 -9.74
N PRO A 223 -3.64 17.55 -10.08
CA PRO A 223 -3.68 18.36 -11.30
C PRO A 223 -2.69 19.52 -11.31
N VAL A 224 -2.29 20.03 -10.14
CA VAL A 224 -1.26 21.06 -10.00
C VAL A 224 0.12 20.41 -9.95
N LEU A 225 0.28 19.38 -9.10
CA LEU A 225 1.53 18.63 -8.97
C LEU A 225 2.00 18.04 -10.31
N LEU A 226 1.10 17.45 -11.12
CA LEU A 226 1.45 16.88 -12.41
C LEU A 226 1.83 17.95 -13.45
N ARG A 227 1.23 19.15 -13.39
CA ARG A 227 1.64 20.28 -14.24
C ARG A 227 3.04 20.74 -13.87
N ALA A 228 3.30 20.96 -12.58
CA ALA A 228 4.62 21.33 -12.09
C ALA A 228 5.68 20.27 -12.45
N PHE A 229 5.36 18.99 -12.23
CA PHE A 229 6.22 17.86 -12.59
C PHE A 229 6.64 17.88 -14.07
N ARG A 230 5.70 18.13 -14.99
CA ARG A 230 5.98 18.17 -16.43
C ARG A 230 6.90 19.32 -16.87
N LEU A 231 7.09 20.37 -16.05
CA LEU A 231 8.02 21.46 -16.36
C LEU A 231 9.48 21.02 -16.23
N ALA A 232 9.82 20.28 -15.17
CA ALA A 232 11.17 19.81 -14.90
C ALA A 232 11.15 18.50 -14.09
N PRO A 233 10.84 17.34 -14.71
CA PRO A 233 10.48 16.11 -13.99
C PRO A 233 11.49 15.65 -12.94
N VAL A 234 12.79 15.66 -13.27
CA VAL A 234 13.85 15.22 -12.36
C VAL A 234 14.06 16.22 -11.22
N ALA A 235 14.07 17.52 -11.52
CA ALA A 235 14.23 18.55 -10.50
C ALA A 235 13.04 18.58 -9.53
N VAL A 236 11.80 18.50 -10.03
CA VAL A 236 10.59 18.45 -9.21
C VAL A 236 10.50 17.16 -8.40
N LEU A 237 10.97 16.02 -8.92
CA LEU A 237 11.08 14.79 -8.15
C LEU A 237 12.05 14.95 -6.97
N LEU A 238 13.27 15.47 -7.19
CA LEU A 238 14.24 15.67 -6.10
C LEU A 238 13.77 16.73 -5.10
N LEU A 239 13.23 17.86 -5.57
CA LEU A 239 12.67 18.92 -4.73
C LEU A 239 11.45 18.49 -3.92
N SER A 240 10.80 17.36 -4.26
CA SER A 240 9.67 16.85 -3.48
C SER A 240 10.04 16.28 -2.11
N LEU A 241 11.34 16.08 -1.82
CA LEU A 241 11.85 15.80 -0.47
C LEU A 241 12.12 17.09 0.34
N ALA A 242 12.16 18.26 -0.29
CA ALA A 242 12.45 19.51 0.42
C ALA A 242 11.42 19.85 1.51
N PRO A 243 10.09 19.62 1.35
CA PRO A 243 9.11 19.90 2.41
C PRO A 243 9.39 19.15 3.71
N ILE A 244 9.71 17.85 3.67
CA ILE A 244 9.95 17.06 4.89
C ILE A 244 11.27 17.46 5.57
N VAL A 245 12.30 17.79 4.79
CA VAL A 245 13.56 18.35 5.32
C VAL A 245 13.31 19.72 5.97
N VAL A 246 12.50 20.58 5.36
CA VAL A 246 12.17 21.90 5.93
C VAL A 246 11.35 21.78 7.21
N PHE A 247 10.36 20.88 7.23
CA PHE A 247 9.52 20.66 8.40
C PHE A 247 10.29 20.11 9.59
N HIS A 248 11.28 19.25 9.34
CA HIS A 248 12.13 18.71 10.40
C HIS A 248 13.20 19.70 10.90
N ASN A 249 13.83 20.49 10.01
CA ASN A 249 15.03 21.28 10.37
C ASN A 249 14.78 22.77 10.64
N PHE A 250 13.69 23.35 10.12
CA PHE A 250 13.51 24.82 10.09
C PHE A 250 12.13 25.30 10.55
N TRP A 251 11.07 24.51 10.41
CA TRP A 251 9.72 24.89 10.83
C TRP A 251 8.86 23.68 11.16
N GLU A 252 8.69 23.40 12.45
CA GLU A 252 7.84 22.31 12.92
C GLU A 252 6.35 22.58 12.59
N PRO A 253 5.65 21.66 11.91
CA PRO A 253 4.21 21.77 11.68
C PRO A 253 3.44 21.78 13.01
N PRO A 254 2.36 22.55 13.14
CA PRO A 254 1.68 22.71 14.43
C PRO A 254 0.98 21.41 14.86
N ASP A 255 1.10 21.04 16.14
CA ASP A 255 0.48 19.83 16.70
C ASP A 255 -1.07 19.90 16.68
N ASN A 256 -1.63 19.54 15.53
CA ASN A 256 -3.04 19.41 15.23
C ASN A 256 -3.24 18.75 13.85
N ARG A 257 -4.51 18.53 13.48
CA ARG A 257 -4.96 17.94 12.20
C ARG A 257 -4.37 18.58 10.93
N PHE A 258 -3.95 19.85 10.98
CA PHE A 258 -3.33 20.51 9.84
C PHE A 258 -1.83 20.21 9.77
N GLY A 259 -1.12 20.26 10.90
CA GLY A 259 0.29 19.85 10.94
C GLY A 259 0.48 18.37 10.61
N SER A 260 -0.34 17.47 11.17
CA SER A 260 -0.27 16.04 10.81
C SER A 260 -0.56 15.80 9.32
N ALA A 261 -1.44 16.59 8.69
CA ALA A 261 -1.72 16.50 7.25
C ALA A 261 -0.55 17.03 6.41
N LEU A 262 0.14 18.08 6.87
CA LEU A 262 1.35 18.60 6.24
C LEU A 262 2.50 17.59 6.33
N THR A 263 2.73 17.00 7.50
CA THR A 263 3.78 15.99 7.73
C THR A 263 3.59 14.78 6.81
N ASP A 264 2.41 14.15 6.80
CA ASP A 264 2.10 13.04 5.89
C ASP A 264 2.34 13.40 4.41
N LEU A 265 1.84 14.55 3.99
CA LEU A 265 1.98 15.00 2.61
C LEU A 265 3.46 15.18 2.26
N ALA A 266 4.24 15.80 3.14
CA ALA A 266 5.67 15.98 2.95
C ALA A 266 6.43 14.65 2.89
N THR A 267 6.12 13.72 3.79
CA THR A 267 6.74 12.38 3.87
C THR A 267 6.51 11.55 2.61
N PHE A 268 5.29 11.56 2.07
CA PHE A 268 4.92 10.70 0.93
C PHE A 268 4.88 11.40 -0.43
N LEU A 269 5.16 12.72 -0.50
CA LEU A 269 5.14 13.48 -1.76
C LEU A 269 6.08 12.87 -2.80
N PHE A 270 7.31 12.53 -2.40
CA PHE A 270 8.28 11.90 -3.30
C PHE A 270 7.74 10.61 -3.90
N CYS A 271 7.16 9.73 -3.10
CA CYS A 271 6.58 8.48 -3.60
C CYS A 271 5.44 8.75 -4.60
N TRP A 272 4.54 9.69 -4.30
CA TRP A 272 3.48 10.05 -5.24
C TRP A 272 4.02 10.58 -6.58
N MET A 273 5.03 11.46 -6.53
CA MET A 273 5.67 12.06 -7.71
C MET A 273 6.52 11.06 -8.48
N LEU A 274 7.15 10.09 -7.80
CA LEU A 274 7.80 8.94 -8.42
C LEU A 274 6.80 8.10 -9.23
N GLY A 275 5.55 8.00 -8.77
CA GLY A 275 4.44 7.43 -9.52
C GLY A 275 4.19 8.15 -10.85
N PHE A 276 4.30 9.49 -10.88
CA PHE A 276 4.25 10.26 -12.12
C PHE A 276 5.49 10.01 -12.98
N ALA A 277 6.69 9.96 -12.40
CA ALA A 277 7.94 9.66 -13.10
C ALA A 277 7.91 8.30 -13.82
N HIS A 278 7.33 7.28 -13.18
CA HIS A 278 7.10 5.98 -13.80
C HIS A 278 6.09 6.05 -14.97
N ARG A 279 4.98 6.81 -14.84
CA ARG A 279 3.97 6.92 -15.91
C ARG A 279 4.43 7.74 -17.12
N GLU A 280 5.17 8.82 -16.89
CA GLU A 280 5.64 9.77 -17.91
C GLU A 280 6.93 9.29 -18.62
N GLY A 281 7.39 8.06 -18.35
CA GLY A 281 8.58 7.47 -18.99
C GLY A 281 9.90 8.09 -18.52
N VAL A 282 9.93 8.76 -17.37
CA VAL A 282 11.10 9.48 -16.86
C VAL A 282 12.15 8.51 -16.34
N LEU A 283 11.73 7.47 -15.60
CA LEU A 283 12.63 6.48 -15.01
C LEU A 283 13.46 5.76 -16.08
N GLN A 284 12.85 5.40 -17.21
CA GLN A 284 13.52 4.75 -18.36
C GLN A 284 14.62 5.61 -18.99
N ARG A 285 14.61 6.94 -18.76
CA ARG A 285 15.60 7.89 -19.31
C ARG A 285 16.74 8.19 -18.33
N LEU A 286 16.67 7.71 -17.08
CA LEU A 286 17.69 7.94 -16.07
C LEU A 286 18.84 6.93 -16.19
N LYS A 287 20.07 7.40 -15.96
CA LYS A 287 21.27 6.55 -15.96
C LYS A 287 21.18 5.54 -14.80
N PRO A 288 21.27 4.21 -15.05
CA PRO A 288 21.09 3.19 -14.02
C PRO A 288 21.96 3.42 -12.78
N ALA A 289 23.25 3.73 -12.99
CA ALA A 289 24.20 3.98 -11.91
C ALA A 289 23.80 5.13 -10.99
N LEU A 290 23.22 6.22 -11.52
CA LEU A 290 22.75 7.34 -10.70
C LEU A 290 21.49 6.98 -9.92
N VAL A 291 20.56 6.24 -10.54
CA VAL A 291 19.34 5.77 -9.85
C VAL A 291 19.70 4.85 -8.69
N VAL A 292 20.57 3.86 -8.93
CA VAL A 292 21.01 2.92 -7.89
C VAL A 292 21.77 3.65 -6.78
N LEU A 293 22.76 4.48 -7.12
CA LEU A 293 23.57 5.20 -6.13
C LEU A 293 22.71 6.13 -5.25
N LEU A 294 21.86 6.97 -5.84
CA LEU A 294 21.00 7.89 -5.08
C LEU A 294 19.95 7.15 -4.26
N SER A 295 19.41 6.03 -4.77
CA SER A 295 18.44 5.23 -4.02
C SER A 295 19.07 4.51 -2.84
N LEU A 296 20.27 3.93 -3.00
CA LEU A 296 21.01 3.31 -1.92
C LEU A 296 21.47 4.35 -0.88
N ALA A 297 21.85 5.55 -1.31
CA ALA A 297 22.15 6.66 -0.41
C ALA A 297 20.91 7.09 0.39
N ALA A 298 19.73 7.16 -0.22
CA ALA A 298 18.48 7.50 0.46
C ALA A 298 18.01 6.41 1.45
N VAL A 299 18.11 5.12 1.08
CA VAL A 299 17.88 3.99 2.00
C VAL A 299 18.88 4.01 3.15
N GLY A 300 20.17 4.20 2.85
CA GLY A 300 21.24 4.28 3.86
C GLY A 300 21.03 5.42 4.85
N PHE A 301 20.68 6.62 4.35
CA PHE A 301 20.34 7.77 5.19
C PHE A 301 19.09 7.51 6.04
N GLY A 302 17.99 7.03 5.45
CA GLY A 302 16.74 6.78 6.18
C GLY A 302 16.92 5.73 7.28
N GLY A 303 17.66 4.65 7.00
CA GLY A 303 17.97 3.60 7.99
C GLY A 303 18.91 4.10 9.09
N TRP A 304 20.01 4.76 8.71
CA TRP A 304 20.93 5.37 9.68
C TRP A 304 20.19 6.35 10.61
N TYR A 305 19.31 7.19 10.05
CA TYR A 305 18.54 8.16 10.81
C TYR A 305 17.60 7.46 11.80
N ALA A 306 16.81 6.47 11.35
CA ALA A 306 15.91 5.69 12.21
C ALA A 306 16.64 5.02 13.38
N PHE A 307 17.79 4.37 13.13
CA PHE A 307 18.55 3.70 14.19
C PHE A 307 19.29 4.67 15.13
N THR A 308 19.62 5.89 14.69
CA THR A 308 20.29 6.89 15.54
C THR A 308 19.33 7.73 16.38
N HIS A 309 18.08 7.92 15.92
CA HIS A 309 17.07 8.75 16.59
C HIS A 309 15.99 7.93 17.31
N GLN A 310 16.08 6.59 17.33
CA GLN A 310 15.14 5.69 18.02
C GLN A 310 14.92 5.98 19.52
N ALA A 311 15.79 6.77 20.15
CA ALA A 311 15.63 7.19 21.55
C ALA A 311 14.56 8.29 21.73
N GLU A 312 14.23 9.03 20.67
CA GLU A 312 13.24 10.12 20.69
C GLU A 312 11.80 9.58 20.63
N THR A 313 11.61 8.48 19.90
CA THR A 313 10.32 7.80 19.68
C THR A 313 10.16 6.50 20.47
N GLY A 314 11.23 6.00 21.08
CA GLY A 314 11.27 4.70 21.77
C GLY A 314 11.38 3.49 20.84
N SER A 315 11.46 3.69 19.52
CA SER A 315 11.50 2.65 18.49
C SER A 315 12.23 3.15 17.24
N TYR A 316 12.84 2.24 16.47
CA TYR A 316 13.38 2.55 15.14
C TYR A 316 12.31 2.44 14.03
N ASP A 317 11.02 2.38 14.39
CA ASP A 317 9.94 2.28 13.42
C ASP A 317 9.92 3.50 12.49
N LEU A 318 9.75 3.23 11.19
CA LEU A 318 9.63 4.29 10.20
C LEU A 318 8.26 4.98 10.31
N ASP A 319 7.23 4.27 10.78
CA ASP A 319 5.89 4.84 10.91
C ASP A 319 5.89 5.99 11.97
N ASP A 320 6.82 5.99 12.94
CA ASP A 320 7.03 7.06 13.94
C ASP A 320 8.03 8.16 13.54
N ILE A 321 8.86 7.95 12.49
CA ILE A 321 9.98 8.84 12.14
C ILE A 321 9.81 9.39 10.70
N PRO A 322 9.02 10.48 10.50
CA PRO A 322 8.63 10.99 9.18
C PRO A 322 9.77 11.28 8.21
N LEU A 323 10.94 11.73 8.69
CA LEU A 323 12.11 11.99 7.84
C LEU A 323 12.77 10.69 7.36
N ALA A 324 12.94 9.71 8.25
CA ALA A 324 13.45 8.39 7.89
C ALA A 324 12.51 7.67 6.92
N GLN A 325 11.21 7.66 7.21
CA GLN A 325 10.14 7.14 6.36
C GLN A 325 10.22 7.68 4.93
N ALA A 326 10.39 9.01 4.79
CA ALA A 326 10.45 9.68 3.50
C ALA A 326 11.65 9.24 2.67
N PHE A 327 12.86 9.26 3.24
CA PHE A 327 14.08 8.89 2.53
C PHE A 327 14.19 7.38 2.27
N TRP A 328 13.80 6.54 3.24
CA TRP A 328 13.74 5.09 3.07
C TRP A 328 12.77 4.71 1.95
N SER A 329 11.55 5.23 2.00
CA SER A 329 10.54 5.01 0.95
C SER A 329 10.99 5.60 -0.39
N ALA A 330 11.63 6.77 -0.42
CA ALA A 330 12.14 7.36 -1.64
C ALA A 330 13.15 6.45 -2.34
N GLY A 331 14.16 5.94 -1.61
CA GLY A 331 15.16 5.05 -2.17
C GLY A 331 14.60 3.67 -2.56
N PHE A 332 13.93 3.00 -1.62
CA PHE A 332 13.39 1.65 -1.83
C PHE A 332 12.39 1.62 -3.00
N VAL A 333 11.42 2.55 -3.00
CA VAL A 333 10.37 2.57 -4.02
C VAL A 333 10.91 3.05 -5.37
N THR A 334 11.96 3.89 -5.40
CA THR A 334 12.65 4.23 -6.66
C THR A 334 13.27 2.99 -7.29
N LEU A 335 14.01 2.17 -6.53
CA LEU A 335 14.55 0.90 -7.05
C LEU A 335 13.44 -0.02 -7.56
N LEU A 336 12.34 -0.15 -6.79
CA LEU A 336 11.21 -1.00 -7.14
C LEU A 336 10.53 -0.56 -8.45
N MET A 337 10.23 0.74 -8.60
CA MET A 337 9.61 1.30 -9.80
C MET A 337 10.56 1.32 -11.00
N TYR A 338 11.87 1.53 -10.76
CA TYR A 338 12.89 1.47 -11.81
C TYR A 338 13.09 0.05 -12.34
N ALA A 339 13.17 -0.95 -11.44
CA ALA A 339 13.30 -2.35 -11.82
C ALA A 339 12.10 -2.81 -12.67
N LYS A 340 10.87 -2.45 -12.29
CA LYS A 340 9.68 -2.67 -13.13
C LYS A 340 9.80 -1.98 -14.49
N ALA A 341 10.22 -0.71 -14.51
CA ALA A 341 10.30 0.11 -15.72
C ALA A 341 11.37 -0.35 -16.73
N HIS A 342 12.41 -1.06 -16.28
CA HIS A 342 13.55 -1.47 -17.10
C HIS A 342 13.62 -2.97 -17.39
N PHE A 343 13.15 -3.82 -16.47
CA PHE A 343 13.14 -5.29 -16.64
C PHE A 343 11.74 -5.85 -16.97
N GLU A 344 10.77 -4.98 -17.28
CA GLU A 344 9.39 -5.31 -17.67
C GLU A 344 8.68 -6.32 -16.75
N ILE A 345 8.95 -6.25 -15.45
CA ILE A 345 8.47 -7.23 -14.46
C ILE A 345 6.94 -7.20 -14.39
N ASP A 346 6.29 -8.24 -14.89
CA ASP A 346 4.83 -8.35 -15.00
C ASP A 346 4.19 -9.30 -13.96
N PHE A 347 4.98 -10.22 -13.39
CA PHE A 347 4.51 -11.36 -12.59
C PHE A 347 3.40 -12.19 -13.26
N ALA A 348 3.39 -12.32 -14.59
CA ALA A 348 2.38 -13.11 -15.32
C ALA A 348 2.37 -14.59 -14.89
N TRP A 349 3.51 -15.12 -14.43
CA TRP A 349 3.59 -16.49 -13.89
C TRP A 349 2.64 -16.76 -12.72
N LEU A 350 2.27 -15.74 -11.93
CA LEU A 350 1.30 -15.88 -10.82
C LEU A 350 -0.08 -16.34 -11.32
N THR A 351 -0.45 -16.05 -12.57
CA THR A 351 -1.73 -16.48 -13.16
C THR A 351 -1.83 -18.00 -13.31
N ARG A 352 -0.69 -18.72 -13.32
CA ARG A 352 -0.66 -20.19 -13.27
C ARG A 352 -1.23 -20.72 -11.94
N PHE A 353 -1.02 -19.98 -10.85
CA PHE A 353 -1.49 -20.30 -9.51
C PHE A 353 -2.89 -19.70 -9.25
N LYS A 354 -3.92 -20.33 -9.82
CA LYS A 354 -5.34 -19.89 -9.79
C LYS A 354 -5.85 -19.43 -8.40
N ARG A 355 -5.37 -20.03 -7.30
CA ARG A 355 -5.72 -19.62 -5.92
C ARG A 355 -5.13 -18.26 -5.56
N LEU A 356 -3.83 -18.07 -5.79
CA LEU A 356 -3.11 -16.83 -5.50
C LEU A 356 -3.58 -15.69 -6.42
N ASP A 357 -3.79 -15.98 -7.71
CA ASP A 357 -4.39 -15.04 -8.67
C ASP A 357 -5.77 -14.51 -8.22
N ARG A 358 -6.60 -15.40 -7.65
CA ARG A 358 -7.90 -15.06 -7.08
C ARG A 358 -7.77 -14.21 -5.80
N ILE A 359 -6.87 -14.55 -4.89
CA ILE A 359 -6.61 -13.76 -3.67
C ILE A 359 -6.18 -12.32 -4.04
N VAL A 360 -5.18 -12.17 -4.91
CA VAL A 360 -4.72 -10.87 -5.41
C VAL A 360 -5.86 -10.08 -6.08
N THR A 361 -6.74 -10.77 -6.83
CA THR A 361 -7.91 -10.14 -7.46
C THR A 361 -8.95 -9.67 -6.43
N ILE A 362 -9.27 -10.47 -5.42
CA ILE A 362 -10.16 -10.08 -4.32
C ILE A 362 -9.59 -8.87 -3.60
N PHE A 363 -8.33 -8.91 -3.19
CA PHE A 363 -7.68 -7.83 -2.43
C PHE A 363 -7.68 -6.51 -3.21
N ASN A 364 -7.46 -6.53 -4.53
CA ASN A 364 -7.49 -5.31 -5.35
C ASN A 364 -8.90 -4.77 -5.64
N ALA A 365 -9.91 -5.65 -5.66
CA ALA A 365 -11.31 -5.29 -5.89
C ALA A 365 -12.10 -4.99 -4.60
N ARG A 366 -11.49 -5.26 -3.43
CA ARG A 366 -12.02 -5.06 -2.07
C ARG A 366 -11.03 -4.31 -1.18
N ALA A 367 -10.18 -3.49 -1.80
CA ALA A 367 -9.03 -2.85 -1.15
C ALA A 367 -9.46 -1.82 -0.10
N VAL A 368 -10.56 -1.10 -0.32
CA VAL A 368 -11.06 -0.10 0.64
C VAL A 368 -11.78 -0.79 1.79
N THR A 369 -12.54 -1.85 1.52
CA THR A 369 -13.16 -2.66 2.57
C THR A 369 -12.12 -3.34 3.44
N LEU A 370 -11.11 -4.02 2.85
CA LEU A 370 -10.02 -4.62 3.63
C LEU A 370 -9.31 -3.55 4.47
N TYR A 371 -8.98 -2.40 3.86
CA TYR A 371 -8.30 -1.32 4.57
C TYR A 371 -9.11 -0.69 5.71
N LEU A 372 -10.43 -0.51 5.58
CA LEU A 372 -11.23 0.08 6.67
C LEU A 372 -11.57 -0.93 7.77
N TRP A 373 -11.79 -2.20 7.41
CA TRP A 373 -12.28 -3.22 8.35
C TRP A 373 -11.18 -4.06 9.01
N HIS A 374 -9.91 -3.99 8.59
CA HIS A 374 -8.86 -4.80 9.21
C HIS A 374 -8.67 -4.50 10.70
N GLU A 375 -8.56 -3.23 11.09
CA GLU A 375 -8.30 -2.89 12.49
C GLU A 375 -9.49 -3.24 13.38
N ILE A 376 -10.71 -3.00 12.89
CA ILE A 376 -11.94 -3.47 13.54
C ILE A 376 -11.98 -5.00 13.66
N ALA A 377 -11.46 -5.74 12.68
CA ALA A 377 -11.38 -7.20 12.74
C ALA A 377 -10.34 -7.69 13.76
N LEU A 378 -9.22 -6.99 13.93
CA LEU A 378 -8.24 -7.30 14.98
C LEU A 378 -8.79 -6.96 16.37
N VAL A 379 -9.41 -5.78 16.54
CA VAL A 379 -10.07 -5.38 17.80
C VAL A 379 -11.19 -6.35 18.17
N LEU A 380 -12.00 -6.83 17.21
CA LEU A 380 -13.06 -7.82 17.46
C LEU A 380 -12.54 -9.24 17.64
N ALA A 381 -11.31 -9.55 17.21
CA ALA A 381 -10.71 -10.86 17.47
C ALA A 381 -10.47 -11.08 18.96
N VAL A 382 -10.09 -10.04 19.72
CA VAL A 382 -9.83 -10.12 21.17
C VAL A 382 -11.05 -10.63 21.96
N PRO A 383 -12.21 -9.94 21.99
CA PRO A 383 -13.37 -10.42 22.75
C PRO A 383 -13.96 -11.73 22.19
N LEU A 384 -13.70 -12.07 20.93
CA LEU A 384 -14.07 -13.37 20.37
C LEU A 384 -13.18 -14.51 20.93
N ILE A 385 -11.88 -14.26 21.06
CA ILE A 385 -10.93 -15.19 21.69
C ILE A 385 -11.21 -15.30 23.20
N ASP A 386 -11.59 -14.22 23.87
CA ASP A 386 -12.07 -14.25 25.26
C ASP A 386 -13.27 -15.19 25.45
N GLN A 387 -14.16 -15.32 24.45
CA GLN A 387 -15.23 -16.33 24.49
C GLN A 387 -14.75 -17.76 24.26
N PHE A 388 -13.60 -17.97 23.60
CA PHE A 388 -13.04 -19.31 23.41
C PHE A 388 -12.44 -19.88 24.69
N TRP A 389 -11.94 -19.03 25.60
CA TRP A 389 -11.54 -19.44 26.95
C TRP A 389 -12.69 -20.04 27.77
N ASN A 390 -13.95 -19.66 27.51
CA ASN A 390 -15.12 -20.24 28.17
C ASN A 390 -15.45 -21.67 27.71
N ILE A 391 -14.70 -22.24 26.77
CA ILE A 391 -14.91 -23.58 26.20
C ILE A 391 -13.70 -24.46 26.55
N PRO A 392 -13.80 -25.42 27.49
CA PRO A 392 -12.66 -26.19 27.99
C PRO A 392 -11.88 -26.96 26.90
N ALA A 393 -12.54 -27.36 25.82
CA ALA A 393 -11.88 -27.99 24.67
C ALA A 393 -11.04 -27.00 23.84
N PHE A 394 -11.41 -25.72 23.80
CA PHE A 394 -10.65 -24.70 23.08
C PHE A 394 -9.46 -24.23 23.91
N GLU A 395 -9.65 -23.98 25.21
CA GLU A 395 -8.57 -23.74 26.16
C GLU A 395 -7.49 -24.86 26.12
N MET A 396 -7.90 -26.13 26.07
CA MET A 396 -6.97 -27.27 26.05
C MET A 396 -6.20 -27.46 24.74
N TYR A 397 -6.77 -27.10 23.58
CA TYR A 397 -6.24 -27.50 22.27
C TYR A 397 -5.92 -26.35 21.31
N LEU A 398 -6.36 -25.11 21.58
CA LEU A 398 -6.09 -23.95 20.73
C LEU A 398 -5.06 -23.03 21.40
N PRO A 399 -4.10 -22.46 20.65
CA PRO A 399 -3.11 -21.55 21.20
C PRO A 399 -3.71 -20.14 21.38
N LEU A 400 -4.68 -19.99 22.29
CA LEU A 400 -5.49 -18.78 22.48
C LEU A 400 -4.64 -17.55 22.86
N GLU A 401 -3.56 -17.74 23.61
CA GLU A 401 -2.58 -16.68 23.97
C GLU A 401 -1.71 -16.21 22.78
N SER A 402 -1.70 -16.94 21.66
CA SER A 402 -0.77 -16.67 20.57
C SER A 402 -1.25 -15.54 19.66
N GLN A 403 -0.41 -14.52 19.44
CA GLN A 403 -0.63 -13.51 18.40
C GLN A 403 -0.83 -14.13 17.00
N TRP A 404 -0.27 -15.31 16.72
CA TRP A 404 -0.51 -16.04 15.47
C TRP A 404 -1.94 -16.60 15.36
N PHE A 405 -2.55 -16.96 16.49
CA PHE A 405 -3.96 -17.34 16.54
C PHE A 405 -4.86 -16.13 16.35
N MET A 406 -4.56 -15.02 17.02
CA MET A 406 -5.23 -13.73 16.80
C MET A 406 -5.14 -13.27 15.34
N PHE A 407 -3.97 -13.37 14.71
CA PHE A 407 -3.77 -13.10 13.28
C PHE A 407 -4.68 -13.96 12.40
N GLY A 408 -4.79 -15.27 12.69
CA GLY A 408 -5.68 -16.19 11.98
C GLY A 408 -7.15 -15.83 12.12
N VAL A 409 -7.61 -15.54 13.35
CA VAL A 409 -8.98 -15.09 13.64
C VAL A 409 -9.28 -13.75 12.95
N GLY A 410 -8.34 -12.80 13.00
CA GLY A 410 -8.41 -11.52 12.31
C GLY A 410 -8.61 -11.68 10.79
N TRP A 411 -7.85 -12.56 10.13
CA TRP A 411 -8.06 -12.85 8.70
C TRP A 411 -9.41 -13.50 8.38
N ILE A 412 -9.93 -14.35 9.27
CA ILE A 412 -11.28 -14.91 9.13
C ILE A 412 -12.33 -13.80 9.22
N LEU A 413 -12.21 -12.88 10.20
CA LEU A 413 -13.10 -11.73 10.35
C LEU A 413 -12.99 -10.74 9.18
N ILE A 414 -11.78 -10.49 8.66
CA ILE A 414 -11.58 -9.71 7.41
C ILE A 414 -12.29 -10.37 6.23
N ALA A 415 -12.21 -11.69 6.08
CA ALA A 415 -12.93 -12.40 5.02
C ALA A 415 -14.45 -12.28 5.17
N VAL A 416 -14.97 -12.32 6.40
CA VAL A 416 -16.39 -12.07 6.69
C VAL A 416 -16.79 -10.63 6.32
N PHE A 417 -16.03 -9.61 6.73
CA PHE A 417 -16.31 -8.22 6.35
C PHE A 417 -16.22 -7.97 4.84
N ILE A 418 -15.31 -8.64 4.13
CA ILE A 418 -15.24 -8.58 2.66
C ILE A 418 -16.54 -9.12 2.02
N LEU A 419 -17.11 -10.21 2.56
CA LEU A 419 -18.37 -10.76 2.06
C LEU A 419 -19.58 -9.88 2.42
N LEU A 420 -19.66 -9.39 3.66
CA LEU A 420 -20.79 -8.60 4.16
C LEU A 420 -20.82 -7.16 3.66
N CYS A 421 -19.66 -6.52 3.52
CA CYS A 421 -19.52 -5.08 3.29
C CYS A 421 -18.88 -4.75 1.93
N GLY A 422 -18.19 -5.70 1.29
CA GLY A 422 -17.41 -5.48 0.06
C GLY A 422 -18.23 -5.08 -1.17
N TRP A 423 -19.54 -5.35 -1.18
CA TRP A 423 -20.44 -4.93 -2.25
C TRP A 423 -20.59 -3.41 -2.35
N VAL A 424 -20.29 -2.65 -1.28
CA VAL A 424 -20.35 -1.18 -1.28
C VAL A 424 -19.31 -0.59 -2.24
N GLU A 425 -18.14 -1.24 -2.40
CA GLU A 425 -17.15 -0.83 -3.41
C GLU A 425 -17.64 -1.03 -4.85
N ASP A 426 -18.50 -2.01 -5.12
CA ASP A 426 -19.10 -2.21 -6.45
C ASP A 426 -20.11 -1.10 -6.75
N VAL A 427 -20.97 -0.75 -5.79
CA VAL A 427 -21.92 0.38 -5.90
C VAL A 427 -21.17 1.69 -6.09
N ALA A 428 -20.16 1.97 -5.25
CA ALA A 428 -19.24 3.08 -5.41
C ALA A 428 -18.48 3.03 -6.75
N GLY A 429 -18.30 1.84 -7.32
CA GLY A 429 -17.75 1.58 -8.64
C GLY A 429 -18.69 1.82 -9.83
N LYS A 430 -20.02 1.97 -9.63
CA LYS A 430 -21.05 1.81 -10.68
C LYS A 430 -21.05 0.42 -11.34
N LYS A 431 -20.81 -0.63 -10.55
CA LYS A 431 -20.90 -2.04 -10.93
C LYS A 431 -22.12 -2.69 -10.27
N LYS A 432 -22.55 -3.85 -10.79
CA LYS A 432 -23.54 -4.69 -10.09
C LYS A 432 -22.90 -5.23 -8.79
N PRO A 433 -23.58 -5.15 -7.63
CA PRO A 433 -23.11 -5.73 -6.38
C PRO A 433 -22.75 -7.21 -6.51
N ARG A 434 -21.61 -7.63 -5.94
CA ARG A 434 -21.21 -9.04 -5.79
C ARG A 434 -20.61 -9.29 -4.41
N LEU A 435 -20.84 -10.48 -3.87
CA LEU A 435 -20.17 -10.93 -2.63
C LEU A 435 -18.67 -11.15 -2.89
N LEU A 436 -18.35 -11.87 -3.96
CA LEU A 436 -16.97 -12.06 -4.44
C LEU A 436 -16.85 -11.57 -5.90
N PRO A 437 -15.77 -10.83 -6.24
CA PRO A 437 -15.61 -10.13 -7.52
C PRO A 437 -15.36 -11.04 -8.74
#